data_AF-A0A1W0E457-F1
#
_entry.id   AF-A0A1W0E457-F1
#
_cell.length_a   1.000
_cell.length_b   1.000
_cell.length_c   1.000
_cell.angle_alpha   90.00
_cell.angle_beta   90.00
_cell.angle_gamma   90.00
#
_symmetry.space_group_name_H-M   'P 1'
#
loop_
_entity.id
_entity.type
_entity.pdbx_description
1 polymer ?
#
loop_
_entity_poly.entity_id
_entity_poly.type
_entity_poly.pdbx_seq_one_letter_code
_entity_poly.pdbx_strand_id
1 'polypeptide(L)'
;MLFDDELKRLDLIEDKIEFFNFIPSSLLAVFIKDLEEILNECFSNKKFQYLQPKITSLFKHHMTIFKAFSLRNIFNFPEDFLWERKQTDLLVDANVNKELKELIELQNTLETKNNLYQNKMYELIELENRNKGYKCTFANNTKLSESNKMVEKLEKELKFFLEKTNLENVASEKVQKQVKKFLENKYLKNEFYKEEKNKLLQVAKTEDIEDLTRKIF
;
A
#
# COMPACT_ATOMS: atom_id res chain seq x y z
N MET A 1 4.75 -40.41 -31.11
CA MET A 1 3.32 -40.80 -31.07
C MET A 1 3.06 -42.05 -30.24
N LEU A 2 3.65 -43.24 -30.51
CA LEU A 2 3.41 -44.41 -29.62
C LEU A 2 4.00 -44.25 -28.21
N PHE A 3 5.17 -43.61 -28.08
CA PHE A 3 5.83 -43.41 -26.79
C PHE A 3 5.13 -42.40 -25.86
N ASP A 4 4.44 -41.40 -26.44
CA ASP A 4 3.75 -40.37 -25.65
C ASP A 4 2.48 -40.90 -24.98
N ASP A 5 1.80 -41.87 -25.62
CA ASP A 5 0.60 -42.50 -25.07
C ASP A 5 0.92 -43.51 -23.96
N GLU A 6 2.08 -44.18 -24.02
CA GLU A 6 2.52 -45.09 -22.97
C GLU A 6 2.93 -44.34 -21.70
N LEU A 7 3.68 -43.24 -21.83
CA LEU A 7 4.04 -42.38 -20.70
C LEU A 7 2.81 -41.80 -20.00
N LYS A 8 1.85 -41.26 -20.77
CA LYS A 8 0.59 -40.76 -20.21
C LYS A 8 -0.20 -41.84 -19.45
N ARG A 9 -0.17 -43.08 -19.91
CA ARG A 9 -0.85 -44.19 -19.24
C ARG A 9 -0.16 -44.58 -17.94
N LEU A 10 1.17 -44.48 -17.86
CA LEU A 10 1.93 -44.71 -16.64
C LEU A 10 1.62 -43.63 -15.59
N ASP A 11 1.64 -42.36 -15.98
CA ASP A 11 1.30 -41.24 -15.08
C ASP A 11 -0.13 -41.37 -14.52
N LEU A 12 -1.09 -41.75 -15.35
CA LEU A 12 -2.48 -42.01 -14.93
C LEU A 12 -2.63 -43.17 -13.94
N ILE A 13 -1.72 -44.15 -13.95
CA ILE A 13 -1.75 -45.29 -13.03
C ILE A 13 -1.16 -44.88 -11.68
N GLU A 14 -0.05 -44.13 -11.68
CA GLU A 14 0.57 -43.61 -10.46
C GLU A 14 -0.39 -42.68 -9.70
N ASP A 15 -1.07 -41.78 -10.41
CA ASP A 15 -2.03 -40.84 -9.82
C ASP A 15 -3.24 -41.55 -9.18
N LYS A 16 -3.71 -42.63 -9.82
CA LYS A 16 -4.76 -43.49 -9.23
C LYS A 16 -4.28 -44.17 -7.96
N ILE A 17 -3.07 -44.72 -7.98
CA ILE A 17 -2.50 -45.43 -6.83
C ILE A 17 -2.33 -44.45 -5.66
N GLU A 18 -1.86 -43.25 -5.92
CA GLU A 18 -1.70 -42.19 -4.93
C GLU A 18 -3.06 -41.76 -4.34
N PHE A 19 -4.06 -41.51 -5.18
CA PHE A 19 -5.39 -41.11 -4.69
C PHE A 19 -6.08 -42.17 -3.84
N PHE A 20 -6.05 -43.42 -4.28
CA PHE A 20 -6.70 -44.51 -3.56
C PHE A 20 -5.87 -44.99 -2.37
N ASN A 21 -4.57 -44.67 -2.28
CA ASN A 21 -3.62 -45.23 -1.32
C ASN A 21 -3.48 -46.77 -1.38
N PHE A 22 -3.91 -47.38 -2.48
CA PHE A 22 -3.75 -48.81 -2.76
C PHE A 22 -3.81 -49.06 -4.27
N ILE A 23 -3.34 -50.22 -4.69
CA ILE A 23 -3.43 -50.67 -6.10
C ILE A 23 -4.81 -51.31 -6.32
N PRO A 24 -5.71 -50.72 -7.14
CA PRO A 24 -7.09 -51.22 -7.26
C PRO A 24 -7.19 -52.65 -7.80
N SER A 25 -6.28 -53.06 -8.69
CA SER A 25 -6.24 -54.42 -9.23
C SER A 25 -5.86 -55.45 -8.16
N SER A 26 -5.03 -55.07 -7.18
CA SER A 26 -4.63 -55.90 -6.05
C SER A 26 -5.78 -56.05 -5.05
N LEU A 27 -6.46 -54.95 -4.72
CA LEU A 27 -7.65 -54.99 -3.85
C LEU A 27 -8.70 -55.95 -4.40
N LEU A 28 -9.03 -55.83 -5.70
CA LEU A 28 -10.00 -56.71 -6.34
C LEU A 28 -9.54 -58.17 -6.39
N ALA A 29 -8.23 -58.43 -6.52
CA ALA A 29 -7.71 -59.78 -6.50
C ALA A 29 -7.87 -60.44 -5.12
N VAL A 30 -7.56 -59.70 -4.04
CA VAL A 30 -7.78 -60.16 -2.66
C VAL A 30 -9.26 -60.42 -2.42
N PHE A 31 -10.12 -59.46 -2.76
CA PHE A 31 -11.57 -59.59 -2.60
C PHE A 31 -12.15 -60.81 -3.33
N ILE A 32 -11.76 -61.04 -4.59
CA ILE A 32 -12.24 -62.20 -5.36
C ILE A 32 -11.73 -63.51 -4.74
N LYS A 33 -10.50 -63.51 -4.23
CA LYS A 33 -9.92 -64.69 -3.57
C LYS A 33 -10.68 -65.03 -2.29
N ASP A 34 -10.96 -64.04 -1.44
CA ASP A 34 -11.72 -64.22 -0.20
C ASP A 34 -13.13 -64.78 -0.48
N LEU A 35 -13.78 -64.28 -1.54
CA LEU A 35 -15.06 -64.81 -1.99
C LEU A 35 -14.95 -66.24 -2.56
N GLU A 36 -13.87 -66.57 -3.27
CA GLU A 36 -13.62 -67.93 -3.75
C GLU A 36 -13.39 -68.91 -2.59
N GLU A 37 -12.72 -68.48 -1.52
CA GLU A 37 -12.54 -69.26 -0.30
C GLU A 37 -13.88 -69.55 0.39
N ILE A 38 -14.72 -68.53 0.60
CA ILE A 38 -16.07 -68.69 1.16
C ILE A 38 -16.94 -69.63 0.30
N LEU A 39 -16.84 -69.48 -1.03
CA LEU A 39 -17.55 -70.35 -1.97
C LEU A 39 -17.12 -71.80 -1.80
N ASN A 40 -15.81 -72.05 -1.67
CA ASN A 40 -15.27 -73.40 -1.46
C ASN A 40 -15.68 -73.96 -0.10
N GLU A 41 -15.72 -73.15 0.96
CA GLU A 41 -16.21 -73.55 2.28
C GLU A 41 -17.68 -74.02 2.24
N CYS A 42 -18.52 -73.38 1.42
CA CYS A 42 -19.91 -73.79 1.23
C CYS A 42 -20.05 -75.20 0.63
N PHE A 43 -19.06 -75.66 -0.16
CA PHE A 43 -19.02 -77.00 -0.74
C PHE A 43 -18.31 -78.05 0.12
N SER A 44 -17.79 -77.67 1.30
CA SER A 44 -17.20 -78.63 2.27
C SER A 44 -18.18 -79.73 2.66
N ASN A 45 -19.48 -79.42 2.66
CA ASN A 45 -20.54 -80.37 2.89
C ASN A 45 -20.75 -81.23 1.62
N LYS A 46 -20.34 -82.50 1.69
CA LYS A 46 -20.32 -83.51 0.59
C LYS A 46 -21.62 -83.65 -0.22
N LYS A 47 -22.75 -83.11 0.26
CA LYS A 47 -24.08 -83.22 -0.37
C LYS A 47 -24.16 -82.56 -1.75
N PHE A 48 -23.36 -81.52 -2.02
CA PHE A 48 -23.42 -80.75 -3.28
C PHE A 48 -22.06 -80.59 -3.98
N GLN A 49 -21.07 -81.40 -3.60
CA GLN A 49 -19.70 -81.27 -4.11
C GLN A 49 -19.59 -81.44 -5.63
N TYR A 50 -20.49 -82.21 -6.25
CA TYR A 50 -20.55 -82.38 -7.71
C TYR A 50 -20.89 -81.08 -8.47
N LEU A 51 -21.52 -80.09 -7.81
CA LEU A 51 -21.83 -78.79 -8.41
C LEU A 51 -20.66 -77.82 -8.34
N GLN A 52 -19.67 -78.08 -7.47
CA GLN A 52 -18.56 -77.18 -7.20
C GLN A 52 -17.83 -76.76 -8.48
N PRO A 53 -17.42 -77.66 -9.41
CA PRO A 53 -16.67 -77.23 -10.61
C PRO A 53 -17.47 -76.28 -11.50
N LYS A 54 -18.78 -76.54 -11.65
CA LYS A 54 -19.67 -75.70 -12.47
C LYS A 54 -19.88 -74.33 -11.84
N ILE A 55 -20.08 -74.29 -10.52
CA ILE A 55 -20.32 -73.05 -9.79
C ILE A 55 -19.03 -72.22 -9.71
N THR A 56 -17.88 -72.83 -9.45
CA THR A 56 -16.57 -72.14 -9.47
C THR A 56 -16.26 -71.59 -10.86
N SER A 57 -16.57 -72.31 -11.94
CA SER A 57 -16.39 -71.79 -13.31
C SER A 57 -17.28 -70.58 -13.58
N LEU A 58 -18.55 -70.62 -13.18
CA LEU A 58 -19.46 -69.49 -13.33
C LEU A 58 -18.99 -68.29 -12.49
N PHE A 59 -18.59 -68.54 -11.24
CA PHE A 59 -18.05 -67.53 -10.35
C PHE A 59 -16.83 -66.83 -10.96
N LYS A 60 -15.84 -67.60 -11.46
CA LYS A 60 -14.64 -67.03 -12.10
C LYS A 60 -14.97 -66.18 -13.31
N HIS A 61 -15.90 -66.63 -14.15
CA HIS A 61 -16.35 -65.87 -15.31
C HIS A 61 -16.97 -64.52 -14.89
N HIS A 62 -17.92 -64.54 -13.97
CA HIS A 62 -18.60 -63.30 -13.51
C HIS A 62 -17.65 -62.38 -12.75
N MET A 63 -16.74 -62.91 -11.94
CA MET A 63 -15.75 -62.11 -11.22
C MET A 63 -14.71 -61.49 -12.13
N THR A 64 -14.41 -62.11 -13.28
CA THR A 64 -13.58 -61.50 -14.32
C THR A 64 -14.28 -60.28 -14.93
N ILE A 65 -15.57 -60.41 -15.25
CA ILE A 65 -16.39 -59.30 -15.77
C ILE A 65 -16.50 -58.19 -14.74
N PHE A 66 -16.78 -58.54 -13.48
CA PHE A 66 -16.84 -57.59 -12.37
C PHE A 66 -15.53 -56.84 -12.18
N LYS A 67 -14.39 -57.55 -12.20
CA LYS A 67 -13.06 -56.92 -12.10
C LYS A 67 -12.85 -55.90 -13.22
N ALA A 68 -13.17 -56.27 -14.47
CA ALA A 68 -13.03 -55.38 -15.61
C ALA A 68 -13.95 -54.14 -15.49
N PHE A 69 -15.20 -54.34 -15.07
CA PHE A 69 -16.16 -53.26 -14.84
C PHE A 69 -15.67 -52.29 -13.76
N SER A 70 -15.26 -52.82 -12.60
CA SER A 70 -14.82 -52.01 -11.46
C SER A 70 -13.58 -51.20 -11.80
N LEU A 71 -12.59 -51.80 -12.48
CA LEU A 71 -11.39 -51.07 -12.90
C LEU A 71 -11.70 -49.96 -13.92
N ARG A 72 -12.69 -50.15 -14.79
CA ARG A 72 -13.02 -49.18 -15.83
C ARG A 72 -13.94 -48.06 -15.35
N ASN A 73 -14.87 -48.34 -14.44
CA ASN A 73 -15.96 -47.43 -14.09
C ASN A 73 -15.91 -46.91 -12.65
N ILE A 74 -15.31 -47.66 -11.73
CA ILE A 74 -15.26 -47.29 -10.31
C ILE A 74 -13.88 -46.71 -9.97
N PHE A 75 -12.82 -47.41 -10.34
CA PHE A 75 -11.43 -47.03 -10.06
C PHE A 75 -10.76 -46.27 -11.20
N ASN A 76 -11.57 -45.68 -12.09
CA ASN A 76 -11.10 -44.86 -13.18
C ASN A 76 -11.66 -43.45 -13.04
N PHE A 77 -10.83 -42.46 -13.32
CA PHE A 77 -11.24 -41.07 -13.33
C PHE A 77 -11.78 -40.69 -14.72
N PRO A 78 -12.76 -39.77 -14.79
CA PRO A 78 -13.12 -39.11 -16.04
C PRO A 78 -11.91 -38.46 -16.70
N GLU A 79 -11.91 -38.36 -18.03
CA GLU A 79 -10.81 -37.72 -18.77
C GLU A 79 -10.64 -36.23 -18.40
N ASP A 80 -11.73 -35.57 -17.99
CA ASP A 80 -11.76 -34.16 -17.57
C ASP A 80 -11.49 -33.96 -16.06
N PHE A 81 -11.10 -35.01 -15.34
CA PHE A 81 -10.85 -34.91 -13.91
C PHE A 81 -9.54 -34.14 -13.64
N LEU A 82 -9.67 -32.99 -12.99
CA LEU A 82 -8.53 -32.17 -12.58
C LEU A 82 -8.11 -32.54 -11.16
N TRP A 83 -6.85 -32.97 -11.03
CA TRP A 83 -6.24 -33.24 -9.74
C TRP A 83 -5.97 -31.94 -9.00
N GLU A 84 -6.65 -31.69 -7.88
CA GLU A 84 -6.49 -30.44 -7.13
C GLU A 84 -5.12 -30.36 -6.42
N ARG A 85 -4.60 -31.48 -5.92
CA ARG A 85 -3.28 -31.57 -5.27
C ARG A 85 -2.85 -33.02 -5.08
N LYS A 86 -1.61 -33.37 -5.42
CA LYS A 86 -1.02 -34.67 -5.10
C LYS A 86 -0.48 -34.66 -3.67
N GLN A 87 -0.51 -35.80 -2.99
CA GLN A 87 0.09 -35.96 -1.66
C GLN A 87 1.63 -35.90 -1.72
N THR A 88 2.19 -36.30 -2.86
CA THR A 88 3.60 -36.22 -3.23
C THR A 88 4.04 -34.83 -3.68
N ASP A 89 3.09 -33.90 -3.90
CA ASP A 89 3.45 -32.52 -4.18
C ASP A 89 4.30 -32.01 -3.03
N LEU A 90 5.52 -31.58 -3.36
CA LEU A 90 6.41 -30.92 -2.42
C LEU A 90 5.59 -29.83 -1.72
N LEU A 91 5.39 -29.99 -0.42
CA LEU A 91 5.07 -28.89 0.46
C LEU A 91 6.22 -27.91 0.26
N VAL A 92 6.01 -26.94 -0.62
CA VAL A 92 6.79 -25.73 -0.58
C VAL A 92 6.42 -25.15 0.77
N ASP A 93 7.22 -25.46 1.79
CA ASP A 93 7.37 -24.66 3.00
C ASP A 93 7.97 -23.31 2.56
N ALA A 94 7.30 -22.63 1.62
CA ALA A 94 7.39 -21.21 1.49
C ALA A 94 7.05 -20.75 2.90
N ASN A 95 8.05 -20.19 3.56
CA ASN A 95 7.87 -19.65 4.88
C ASN A 95 6.99 -18.41 4.68
N VAL A 96 5.68 -18.63 4.51
CA VAL A 96 4.67 -17.61 4.21
C VAL A 96 4.77 -16.53 5.28
N ASN A 97 5.16 -16.91 6.50
CA ASN A 97 5.44 -16.00 7.60
C ASN A 97 6.67 -15.10 7.37
N LYS A 98 7.71 -15.58 6.69
CA LYS A 98 8.87 -14.78 6.31
C LYS A 98 8.51 -13.80 5.19
N GLU A 99 7.82 -14.26 4.14
CA GLU A 99 7.38 -13.39 3.05
C GLU A 99 6.35 -12.35 3.52
N LEU A 100 5.44 -12.71 4.43
CA LEU A 100 4.52 -11.78 5.09
C LEU A 100 5.26 -10.73 5.92
N LYS A 101 6.30 -11.12 6.66
CA LYS A 101 7.12 -10.17 7.42
C LYS A 101 7.84 -9.19 6.50
N GLU A 102 8.44 -9.66 5.41
CA GLU A 102 9.10 -8.81 4.42
C GLU A 102 8.10 -7.83 3.76
N LEU A 103 6.88 -8.29 3.45
CA LEU A 103 5.81 -7.43 2.93
C LEU A 103 5.36 -6.34 3.93
N ILE A 104 5.21 -6.68 5.20
CA ILE A 104 4.85 -5.72 6.26
C ILE A 104 5.96 -4.67 6.45
N GLU A 105 7.23 -5.09 6.43
CA GLU A 105 8.37 -4.17 6.51
C GLU A 105 8.44 -3.21 5.31
N LEU A 106 8.18 -3.72 4.10
CA LEU A 106 8.08 -2.91 2.89
C LEU A 106 6.93 -1.89 2.97
N GLN A 107 5.76 -2.30 3.47
CA GLN A 107 4.60 -1.43 3.64
C GLN A 107 4.89 -0.28 4.61
N ASN A 108 5.48 -0.58 5.77
CA ASN A 108 5.87 0.42 6.77
C ASN A 108 6.92 1.40 6.22
N THR A 109 7.86 0.90 5.42
CA THR A 109 8.90 1.73 4.78
C THR A 109 8.28 2.68 3.73
N LEU A 110 7.26 2.22 3.01
CA LEU A 110 6.56 3.04 2.03
C LEU A 110 5.73 4.13 2.72
N GLU A 111 5.02 3.80 3.80
CA GLU A 111 4.22 4.75 4.57
C GLU A 111 5.09 5.85 5.18
N THR A 112 6.22 5.49 5.79
CA THR A 112 7.18 6.46 6.35
C THR A 112 7.75 7.40 5.27
N LYS A 113 8.13 6.87 4.10
CA LYS A 113 8.59 7.70 2.97
C LYS A 113 7.49 8.63 2.45
N ASN A 114 6.25 8.15 2.37
CA ASN A 114 5.13 8.96 1.91
C ASN A 114 4.83 10.11 2.89
N ASN A 115 4.84 9.83 4.20
CA ASN A 115 4.69 10.86 5.22
C ASN A 115 5.80 11.91 5.15
N LEU A 116 7.05 11.49 4.93
CA LEU A 116 8.19 12.41 4.76
C LEU A 116 8.02 13.28 3.51
N TYR A 117 7.58 12.69 2.40
CA TYR A 117 7.28 13.41 1.16
C TYR A 117 6.18 14.46 1.37
N GLN A 118 5.07 14.09 2.01
CA GLN A 118 3.97 15.02 2.31
C GLN A 118 4.43 16.18 3.20
N ASN A 119 5.19 15.90 4.26
CA ASN A 119 5.73 16.94 5.13
C ASN A 119 6.65 17.91 4.37
N LYS A 120 7.52 17.39 3.50
CA LYS A 120 8.38 18.23 2.64
C LYS A 120 7.58 19.06 1.65
N MET A 121 6.51 18.51 1.09
CA MET A 121 5.59 19.26 0.23
C MET A 121 4.92 20.42 0.98
N TYR A 122 4.44 20.19 2.21
CA TYR A 122 3.87 21.25 3.03
C TYR A 122 4.90 22.34 3.35
N GLU A 123 6.13 21.97 3.73
CA GLU A 123 7.23 22.92 3.96
C GLU A 123 7.51 23.79 2.74
N LEU A 124 7.53 23.20 1.54
CA LEU A 124 7.76 23.94 0.29
C LEU A 124 6.61 24.92 0.00
N ILE A 125 5.36 24.51 0.21
CA ILE A 125 4.19 25.38 0.04
C ILE A 125 4.24 26.55 1.03
N GLU A 126 4.58 26.30 2.30
CA GLU A 126 4.75 27.37 3.28
C GLU A 126 5.83 28.36 2.85
N LEU A 127 6.97 27.86 2.38
CA LEU A 127 8.10 28.68 1.97
C LEU A 127 7.76 29.51 0.72
N GLU A 128 7.04 28.94 -0.24
CA GLU A 128 6.54 29.66 -1.41
C GLU A 128 5.52 30.74 -1.02
N ASN A 129 4.59 30.43 -0.10
CA ASN A 129 3.60 31.40 0.39
C ASN A 129 4.25 32.56 1.14
N ARG A 130 5.26 32.28 1.98
CA ARG A 130 6.08 33.31 2.63
C ARG A 130 6.77 34.19 1.58
N ASN A 131 7.42 33.59 0.59
CA ASN A 131 8.11 34.32 -0.48
C ASN A 131 7.15 35.19 -1.31
N LYS A 132 5.95 34.70 -1.65
CA LYS A 132 4.91 35.50 -2.33
C LYS A 132 4.43 36.65 -1.44
N GLY A 133 4.22 36.40 -0.15
CA GLY A 133 3.89 37.44 0.83
C GLY A 133 4.94 38.55 0.87
N TYR A 134 6.23 38.17 0.94
CA TYR A 134 7.34 39.12 0.88
C TYR A 134 7.40 39.87 -0.45
N LYS A 135 7.17 39.23 -1.59
CA LYS A 135 7.10 39.92 -2.89
C LYS A 135 6.01 41.00 -2.90
N CYS A 136 4.83 40.74 -2.32
CA CYS A 136 3.76 41.73 -2.21
C CYS A 136 4.12 42.91 -1.29
N THR A 137 4.81 42.66 -0.18
CA THR A 137 5.26 43.75 0.73
C THR A 137 6.37 44.58 0.09
N PHE A 138 7.32 43.95 -0.60
CA PHE A 138 8.38 44.66 -1.32
C PHE A 138 7.86 45.44 -2.53
N ALA A 139 6.90 44.91 -3.29
CA ALA A 139 6.30 45.62 -4.44
C ALA A 139 5.55 46.89 -4.02
N ASN A 140 4.97 46.91 -2.81
CA ASN A 140 4.28 48.08 -2.28
C ASN A 140 5.20 49.05 -1.52
N ASN A 141 6.49 48.73 -1.38
CA ASN A 141 7.43 49.55 -0.60
C ASN A 141 7.65 50.94 -1.21
N THR A 142 7.59 51.08 -2.55
CA THR A 142 7.65 52.39 -3.23
C THR A 142 6.46 53.26 -2.85
N LYS A 143 5.23 52.73 -2.94
CA LYS A 143 3.99 53.41 -2.52
C LYS A 143 3.97 53.73 -1.02
N LEU A 144 4.50 52.84 -0.19
CA LEU A 144 4.60 53.06 1.26
C LEU A 144 5.63 54.15 1.59
N SER A 145 6.74 54.20 0.86
CA SER A 145 7.74 55.26 0.98
C SER A 145 7.20 56.63 0.54
N GLU A 146 6.39 56.66 -0.53
CA GLU A 146 5.72 57.87 -1.02
C GLU A 146 4.66 58.35 -0.04
N SER A 147 3.87 57.42 0.53
CA SER A 147 2.91 57.72 1.59
C SER A 147 3.62 58.27 2.84
N ASN A 148 4.77 57.70 3.23
CA ASN A 148 5.55 58.21 4.35
C ASN A 148 6.12 59.61 4.08
N LYS A 149 6.61 59.88 2.87
CA LYS A 149 7.04 61.23 2.45
C LYS A 149 5.89 62.24 2.46
N MET A 150 4.69 61.82 2.07
CA MET A 150 3.49 62.65 2.12
C MET A 150 3.08 62.97 3.56
N VAL A 151 3.15 61.99 4.46
CA VAL A 151 2.91 62.19 5.90
C VAL A 151 3.97 63.10 6.51
N GLU A 152 5.25 62.98 6.15
CA GLU A 152 6.30 63.90 6.61
C GLU A 152 6.09 65.34 6.11
N LYS A 153 5.62 65.50 4.87
CA LYS A 153 5.23 66.82 4.34
C LYS A 153 4.05 67.39 5.12
N LEU A 154 3.00 66.59 5.35
CA LEU A 154 1.85 66.99 6.16
C LEU A 154 2.28 67.35 7.59
N GLU A 155 3.18 66.59 8.22
CA GLU A 155 3.72 66.91 9.55
C GLU A 155 4.49 68.23 9.57
N LYS A 156 5.26 68.55 8.52
CA LYS A 156 5.95 69.84 8.39
C LYS A 156 4.96 70.99 8.18
N GLU A 157 3.95 70.80 7.35
CA GLU A 157 2.89 71.78 7.13
C GLU A 157 2.07 72.02 8.40
N LEU A 158 1.76 70.96 9.16
CA LEU A 158 1.03 71.04 10.43
C LEU A 158 1.86 71.73 11.51
N LYS A 159 3.17 71.44 11.60
CA LYS A 159 4.10 72.19 12.47
C LYS A 159 4.19 73.66 12.09
N PHE A 160 4.33 73.97 10.81
CA PHE A 160 4.33 75.34 10.31
C PHE A 160 3.01 76.05 10.64
N PHE A 161 1.87 75.37 10.49
CA PHE A 161 0.57 75.93 10.83
C PHE A 161 0.43 76.20 12.33
N LEU A 162 0.88 75.28 13.18
CA LEU A 162 0.90 75.41 14.64
C LEU A 162 1.82 76.55 15.11
N GLU A 163 3.01 76.67 14.53
CA GLU A 163 3.96 77.77 14.80
C GLU A 163 3.38 79.13 14.38
N LYS A 164 2.67 79.20 13.25
CA LYS A 164 2.10 80.46 12.74
C LYS A 164 0.83 80.90 13.47
N THR A 165 0.13 79.98 14.14
CA THR A 165 -1.17 80.24 14.78
C THR A 165 -1.09 80.45 16.29
N ASN A 166 0.09 80.41 16.92
CA ASN A 166 0.25 80.52 18.39
C ASN A 166 -0.77 79.65 19.16
N LEU A 167 -1.02 78.44 18.64
CA LEU A 167 -2.02 77.51 19.18
C LEU A 167 -1.52 76.72 20.40
N GLU A 168 -0.29 76.98 20.87
CA GLU A 168 0.24 76.38 22.10
C GLU A 168 -0.60 76.73 23.34
N ASN A 169 -1.44 77.77 23.28
CA ASN A 169 -2.32 78.17 24.38
C ASN A 169 -3.84 77.93 24.16
N VAL A 170 -4.28 77.28 23.08
CA VAL A 170 -5.74 77.09 22.82
C VAL A 170 -6.13 75.65 22.43
N ALA A 171 -5.24 74.66 22.55
CA ALA A 171 -5.61 73.25 22.36
C ALA A 171 -6.13 72.63 23.68
N SER A 172 -7.36 72.10 23.68
CA SER A 172 -7.89 71.41 24.86
C SER A 172 -7.04 70.19 25.23
N GLU A 173 -6.90 69.93 26.52
CA GLU A 173 -6.09 68.85 27.13
C GLU A 173 -6.32 67.45 26.51
N LYS A 174 -7.50 67.27 25.91
CA LYS A 174 -7.92 66.03 25.21
C LYS A 174 -7.17 65.83 23.89
N VAL A 175 -6.90 66.90 23.13
CA VAL A 175 -6.19 66.86 21.85
C VAL A 175 -4.70 66.59 22.09
N GLN A 176 -4.11 67.21 23.11
CA GLN A 176 -2.71 66.97 23.47
C GLN A 176 -2.46 65.51 23.89
N LYS A 177 -3.37 64.90 24.66
CA LYS A 177 -3.30 63.46 24.99
C LYS A 177 -3.43 62.54 23.77
N GLN A 178 -4.28 62.87 22.81
CA GLN A 178 -4.42 62.08 21.58
C GLN A 178 -3.18 62.18 20.68
N VAL A 179 -2.60 63.38 20.54
CA VAL A 179 -1.36 63.58 19.77
C VAL A 179 -0.19 62.84 20.41
N LYS A 180 -0.05 62.88 21.75
CA LYS A 180 0.99 62.14 22.47
C LYS A 180 0.86 60.63 22.28
N LYS A 181 -0.38 60.10 22.39
CA LYS A 181 -0.67 58.67 22.15
C LYS A 181 -0.39 58.26 20.70
N PHE A 182 -0.60 59.15 19.74
CA PHE A 182 -0.28 58.89 18.33
C PHE A 182 1.24 58.85 18.08
N LEU A 183 2.00 59.76 18.69
CA LEU A 183 3.46 59.76 18.62
C LEU A 183 4.06 58.51 19.28
N GLU A 184 3.58 58.11 20.45
CA GLU A 184 4.00 56.87 21.12
C GLU A 184 3.74 55.63 20.24
N ASN A 185 2.58 55.56 19.59
CA ASN A 185 2.27 54.48 18.64
C ASN A 185 3.17 54.49 17.40
N LYS A 186 3.62 55.68 16.95
CA LYS A 186 4.57 55.84 15.85
C LYS A 186 5.95 55.29 16.23
N TYR A 187 6.44 55.59 17.43
CA TYR A 187 7.73 55.08 17.91
C TYR A 187 7.71 53.55 18.05
N LEU A 188 6.65 52.98 18.62
CA LEU A 188 6.46 51.53 18.72
C LEU A 188 6.46 50.83 17.36
N LYS A 189 5.77 51.39 16.36
CA LYS A 189 5.78 50.83 15.00
C LYS A 189 7.15 50.93 14.31
N ASN A 190 7.92 51.98 14.61
CA ASN A 190 9.23 52.19 13.98
C ASN A 190 10.31 51.28 14.57
N GLU A 191 10.24 51.02 15.89
CA GLU A 191 11.09 50.04 16.58
C GLU A 191 10.82 48.62 16.04
N PHE A 192 9.54 48.24 15.95
CA PHE A 192 9.14 46.94 15.40
C PHE A 192 9.62 46.75 13.95
N TYR A 193 9.49 47.80 13.12
CA TYR A 193 9.96 47.78 11.74
C TYR A 193 11.48 47.61 11.63
N LYS A 194 12.26 48.27 12.51
CA LYS A 194 13.72 48.13 12.53
C LYS A 194 14.15 46.73 12.94
N GLU A 195 13.53 46.15 13.98
CA GLU A 195 13.82 44.79 14.40
C GLU A 195 13.47 43.76 13.32
N GLU A 196 12.31 43.90 12.68
CA GLU A 196 11.87 42.99 11.63
C GLU A 196 12.78 43.08 10.39
N LYS A 197 13.20 44.29 10.00
CA LYS A 197 14.18 44.52 8.94
C LYS A 197 15.53 43.86 9.24
N ASN A 198 16.02 43.97 10.47
CA ASN A 198 17.30 43.37 10.86
C ASN A 198 17.23 41.83 10.84
N LYS A 199 16.11 41.24 11.26
CA LYS A 199 15.88 39.79 11.14
C LYS A 199 15.84 39.34 9.68
N LEU A 200 15.21 40.13 8.79
CA LEU A 200 15.17 39.84 7.35
C LEU A 200 16.56 39.90 6.71
N LEU A 201 17.41 40.84 7.11
CA LEU A 201 18.80 40.93 6.64
C LEU A 201 19.70 39.79 7.13
N GLN A 202 19.36 39.16 8.26
CA GLN A 202 20.08 37.97 8.76
C GLN A 202 19.70 36.68 8.02
N VAL A 203 18.49 36.63 7.45
CA VAL A 203 17.97 35.45 6.74
C VAL A 203 18.30 35.50 5.24
N ALA A 204 18.44 36.69 4.66
CA ALA A 204 18.86 36.85 3.27
C ALA A 204 20.38 36.68 3.14
N LYS A 205 20.84 35.72 2.31
CA LYS A 205 22.25 35.62 1.95
C LYS A 205 22.61 36.84 1.10
N THR A 206 23.78 37.42 1.33
CA THR A 206 24.28 38.62 0.62
C THR A 206 24.24 38.47 -0.91
N GLU A 207 24.37 37.25 -1.40
CA GLU A 207 24.30 36.87 -2.82
C GLU A 207 22.91 37.15 -3.44
N ASP A 208 21.81 36.97 -2.70
CA ASP A 208 20.44 37.18 -3.20
C ASP A 208 20.09 38.68 -3.35
N ILE A 209 20.75 39.55 -2.57
CA ILE A 209 20.55 41.00 -2.61
C ILE A 209 21.34 41.65 -3.76
N GLU A 210 22.54 41.13 -4.05
CA GLU A 210 23.34 41.53 -5.22
C GLU A 210 22.65 41.17 -6.54
N ASP A 211 21.98 40.02 -6.61
CA ASP A 211 21.24 39.59 -7.81
C ASP A 211 19.96 40.43 -8.06
N LEU A 212 19.33 40.93 -7.00
CA LEU A 212 18.18 41.84 -7.10
C LEU A 212 18.58 43.25 -7.55
N THR A 213 19.76 43.73 -7.15
CA THR A 213 20.25 45.05 -7.55
C THR A 213 20.78 45.06 -8.98
N ARG A 214 21.34 43.95 -9.48
CA ARG A 214 21.74 43.80 -10.90
C ARG A 214 20.59 43.67 -11.89
N LYS A 215 19.38 43.32 -11.45
CA LYS A 215 18.19 43.20 -12.33
C LYS A 215 17.35 44.47 -12.43
N ILE A 216 17.65 45.49 -11.62
CA ILE A 216 16.89 46.75 -11.56
C ILE A 216 17.65 47.91 -12.25
N PHE A 217 18.92 47.70 -12.61
CA PHE A 217 19.72 48.56 -13.50
C PHE A 217 20.11 47.80 -14.76
#